data_AF-A0A3N0E2V1-F1
#
_entry.id   AF-A0A3N0E2V1-F1
#
_cell.length_a   1.000
_cell.length_b   1.000
_cell.length_c   1.000
_cell.angle_alpha   90.00
_cell.angle_beta   90.00
_cell.angle_gamma   90.00
#
_symmetry.space_group_name_H-M   'P 1'
#
loop_
_entity.id
_entity.type
_entity.pdbx_description
1 polymer ?
#
loop_
_entity_poly.entity_id
_entity_poly.type
_entity_poly.pdbx_seq_one_letter_code
_entity_poly.pdbx_strand_id
1 'polypeptide(L)' 'MSDPMSFESDLLGRITALVTEEHDLRQQPEHRLTPEERQRMRELESDLDQCWDMLRRRRAHAEVGQDPWVS' A
#
# COMPACT_ATOMS: atom_id res chain seq x y z
N MET A 1 22.49 -5.65 -1.60
CA MET A 1 21.96 -4.98 -0.39
C MET A 1 20.82 -4.10 -0.87
N SER A 2 19.58 -4.42 -0.52
CA SER A 2 18.44 -3.56 -0.87
C SER A 2 18.44 -2.39 0.11
N ASP A 3 18.64 -1.19 -0.40
CA ASP A 3 18.66 0.01 0.43
C ASP A 3 17.31 0.19 1.13
N PRO A 4 17.30 0.32 2.47
CA PRO A 4 16.06 0.43 3.21
C PRO A 4 15.23 1.64 2.78
N MET A 5 15.86 2.78 2.52
CA MET A 5 15.13 3.96 2.09
C MET A 5 14.53 3.84 0.68
N SER A 6 15.13 3.03 -0.20
CA SER A 6 14.60 2.83 -1.57
C SER A 6 13.28 2.07 -1.53
N PHE A 7 13.23 0.97 -0.77
CA PHE A 7 12.00 0.16 -0.70
C PHE A 7 10.84 0.91 -0.05
N GLU A 8 11.07 1.80 0.91
CA GLU A 8 10.00 2.67 1.44
C GLU A 8 9.44 3.60 0.38
N SER A 9 10.31 4.22 -0.39
CA SER A 9 9.92 5.14 -1.45
C SER A 9 9.16 4.41 -2.55
N ASP A 10 9.59 3.20 -2.92
CA ASP A 10 8.87 2.33 -3.85
C ASP A 10 7.49 1.93 -3.32
N LEU A 11 7.40 1.59 -2.03
CA LEU A 11 6.13 1.23 -1.39
C LEU A 11 5.16 2.42 -1.35
N LEU A 12 5.66 3.62 -1.01
CA LEU A 12 4.88 4.86 -1.02
C LEU A 12 4.41 5.21 -2.43
N GLY A 13 5.26 5.00 -3.45
CA GLY A 13 4.88 5.14 -4.86
C GLY A 13 3.74 4.19 -5.23
N ARG A 14 3.83 2.93 -4.82
CA ARG A 14 2.77 1.93 -5.05
C ARG A 14 1.46 2.30 -4.32
N ILE A 15 1.53 2.69 -3.04
CA ILE A 15 0.37 3.16 -2.28
C ILE A 15 -0.30 4.34 -3.00
N THR A 16 0.48 5.31 -3.47
CA THR A 16 -0.05 6.49 -4.16
C THR A 16 -0.78 6.11 -5.45
N ALA A 17 -0.22 5.19 -6.23
CA ALA A 17 -0.85 4.69 -7.44
C ALA A 17 -2.18 3.95 -7.14
N LEU A 18 -2.18 3.08 -6.12
CA LEU A 18 -3.37 2.34 -5.68
C LEU A 18 -4.47 3.27 -5.16
N VAL A 19 -4.13 4.28 -4.35
CA VAL A 19 -5.09 5.30 -3.88
C VAL A 19 -5.65 6.11 -5.04
N THR A 20 -4.83 6.41 -6.04
CA THR A 20 -5.29 7.14 -7.23
C THR A 20 -6.29 6.32 -8.03
N GLU A 21 -6.01 5.03 -8.25
CA GLU A 21 -6.93 4.10 -8.92
C GLU A 21 -8.24 3.95 -8.14
N GLU A 22 -8.16 3.82 -6.81
CA GLU A 22 -9.33 3.72 -5.94
C GLU A 22 -10.17 5.00 -5.96
N HIS A 23 -9.52 6.17 -5.91
CA HIS A 23 -10.19 7.46 -6.01
C HIS A 23 -10.90 7.61 -7.35
N ASP A 24 -10.24 7.28 -8.46
CA ASP A 24 -10.85 7.34 -9.80
C ASP A 24 -12.08 6.42 -9.91
N LEU A 25 -12.01 5.21 -9.35
CA LEU A 25 -13.15 4.29 -9.28
C LEU A 25 -14.27 4.84 -8.38
N ARG A 26 -13.96 5.50 -7.26
CA ARG A 26 -14.94 6.14 -6.37
C ARG A 26 -15.56 7.41 -6.95
N GLN A 27 -14.86 8.13 -7.82
CA GLN A 27 -15.40 9.28 -8.55
C GLN A 27 -16.43 8.85 -9.61
N GLN A 28 -16.39 7.58 -10.03
CA GLN A 28 -17.44 7.05 -10.89
C GLN A 28 -18.75 6.88 -10.09
N PRO A 29 -19.90 7.23 -10.67
CA PRO A 29 -21.18 7.01 -10.01
C PRO A 29 -21.40 5.53 -9.67
N GLU A 30 -21.81 5.23 -8.42
CA GLU A 30 -22.00 3.85 -7.93
C GLU A 30 -22.94 2.98 -8.78
N HIS A 31 -23.90 3.61 -9.46
CA HIS A 31 -24.85 2.96 -10.36
C HIS A 31 -24.24 2.53 -11.71
N ARG A 32 -23.01 2.99 -12.01
CA ARG A 32 -22.26 2.65 -13.22
C ARG A 32 -21.11 1.68 -12.94
N LEU A 33 -20.76 1.46 -11.66
CA LEU A 33 -19.76 0.47 -11.26
C LEU A 33 -20.25 -0.95 -11.53
N THR A 34 -19.49 -1.64 -12.37
CA THR A 34 -19.62 -3.07 -12.66
C THR A 34 -19.25 -3.90 -11.42
N PRO A 35 -19.75 -5.15 -11.30
CA PRO A 35 -19.33 -6.05 -10.23
C PRO A 35 -17.82 -6.31 -10.24
N GLU A 36 -17.18 -6.27 -11.41
CA GLU A 36 -15.73 -6.35 -11.58
C GLU A 36 -15.02 -5.14 -10.98
N GLU A 37 -15.49 -3.92 -11.24
CA GLU A 37 -14.91 -2.71 -10.61
C GLU A 37 -15.10 -2.71 -9.10
N ARG A 38 -16.25 -3.19 -8.59
CA ARG A 38 -16.47 -3.35 -7.15
C ARG A 38 -15.54 -4.40 -6.54
N GLN A 39 -15.23 -5.47 -7.28
CA GLN A 39 -14.23 -6.44 -6.87
C GLN A 39 -12.83 -5.84 -6.88
N ARG A 40 -12.51 -5.05 -7.91
CA ARG A 40 -11.25 -4.32 -8.02
C ARG A 40 -11.03 -3.36 -6.86
N MET A 41 -12.06 -2.62 -6.44
CA MET A 41 -11.99 -1.76 -5.26
C MET A 41 -11.62 -2.53 -3.99
N ARG A 42 -12.22 -3.71 -3.77
CA ARG A 42 -11.86 -4.58 -2.62
C ARG A 42 -10.42 -5.06 -2.69
N GLU A 43 -9.94 -5.38 -3.89
CA GLU A 43 -8.54 -5.78 -4.11
C GLU A 43 -7.59 -4.61 -3.83
N LEU A 44 -7.93 -3.40 -4.28
CA LEU A 44 -7.14 -2.19 -4.02
C LEU A 44 -7.07 -1.89 -2.52
N GLU A 45 -8.18 -2.01 -1.79
CA GLU A 45 -8.21 -1.86 -0.33
C GLU A 45 -7.30 -2.91 0.35
N SER A 46 -7.36 -4.18 -0.08
CA SER A 46 -6.49 -5.23 0.46
C SER A 46 -5.00 -5.00 0.16
N ASP A 47 -4.67 -4.55 -1.06
CA ASP A 47 -3.30 -4.24 -1.46
C ASP A 47 -2.75 -3.03 -0.69
N LEU A 48 -3.60 -2.02 -0.45
CA LEU A 48 -3.26 -0.86 0.36
C LEU A 48 -2.97 -1.25 1.81
N ASP A 49 -3.81 -2.08 2.42
CA ASP A 49 -3.59 -2.57 3.78
C ASP A 49 -2.27 -3.34 3.89
N GLN A 50 -1.97 -4.21 2.92
CA GLN A 50 -0.69 -4.92 2.89
C GLN A 50 0.51 -3.97 2.79
N CYS A 51 0.43 -2.94 1.93
CA CYS A 51 1.49 -1.95 1.80
C CYS A 51 1.63 -1.13 3.10
N TRP A 52 0.53 -0.69 3.70
CA TRP A 52 0.58 0.04 4.97
C TRP A 52 1.17 -0.79 6.11
N ASP A 53 0.84 -2.09 6.19
CA ASP A 53 1.42 -2.99 7.20
C ASP A 53 2.92 -3.21 7.00
N MET A 54 3.39 -3.35 5.76
CA MET A 54 4.83 -3.44 5.47
C MET A 54 5.56 -2.15 5.88
N LEU A 55 4.99 -0.99 5.55
CA LEU A 55 5.56 0.31 5.93
C LEU A 55 5.59 0.47 7.45
N ARG A 56 4.49 0.13 8.13
CA ARG A 56 4.36 0.23 9.59
C ARG A 56 5.35 -0.68 10.30
N ARG A 57 5.48 -1.94 9.86
CA ARG A 57 6.45 -2.90 10.40
C ARG A 57 7.87 -2.35 10.26
N ARG A 58 8.19 -1.77 9.10
CA ARG A 58 9.50 -1.18 8.87
C ARG A 58 9.77 0.05 9.74
N ARG A 59 8.81 0.95 9.87
CA ARG A 59 8.94 2.12 10.76
C ARG A 59 9.11 1.72 12.21
N ALA A 60 8.36 0.71 12.67
CA ALA A 60 8.56 0.14 13.99
C ALA A 60 9.97 -0.43 14.18
N HIS A 61 10.55 -1.08 13.16
CA HIS A 61 11.95 -1.52 13.21
C HIS A 61 12.94 -0.35 13.28
N ALA A 62 12.69 0.76 12.58
CA ALA A 62 13.55 1.94 12.58
C ALA A 62 13.49 2.71 13.93
N GLU A 63 12.31 2.82 14.54
CA GLU A 63 12.11 3.55 15.80
C GLU A 63 12.63 2.78 17.03
N VAL A 64 12.64 1.44 16.99
CA VAL A 64 13.06 0.62 18.14
C VAL A 64 14.59 0.48 18.24
N GLY A 65 15.36 0.92 17.23
CA GLY A 65 16.83 0.90 17.26
C GLY A 65 17.45 -0.50 17.44
N GLN A 66 16.64 -1.54 17.30
CA GLN A 66 17.02 -2.94 17.42
C GLN A 66 16.84 -3.56 16.05
N ASP A 67 17.89 -3.48 15.22
CA ASP A 67 18.09 -4.38 14.10
C ASP A 67 18.22 -5.81 14.65
N PRO A 68 17.26 -6.73 14.44
CA PRO A 68 17.40 -8.13 14.84
C PRO A 68 17.87 -9.00 13.65
N TRP A 69 18.17 -8.41 12.49
CA TRP A 69 18.90 -9.08 11.40
C TRP A 69 20.42 -9.07 11.63
N VAL A 70 20.86 -8.85 12.86
CA VAL A 70 22.08 -9.47 13.35
C VAL A 70 21.71 -10.85 13.93
N SER A 71 21.76 -11.87 13.08
CA SER A 71 22.19 -13.19 13.52
C SER A 71 23.62 -13.39 13.07
#